data_AF-A0A9P7GVK9-F1
#
_entry.id   AF-A0A9P7GVK9-F1
#
_cell.length_a   1.000
_cell.length_b   1.000
_cell.length_c   1.000
_cell.angle_alpha   90.00
_cell.angle_beta   90.00
_cell.angle_gamma   90.00
#
_symmetry.space_group_name_H-M   'P 1'
#
loop_
_entity.id
_entity.type
_entity.pdbx_description
1 polymer ?
#
loop_
_entity_poly.entity_id
_entity_poly.type
_entity_poly.pdbx_seq_one_letter_code
_entity_poly.pdbx_strand_id
1 'polypeptide(L)'
;MSRSHNTATSSMSALTTTHTHNPRPSPSHRPSGKAWVDPASLPDYGDISTIRGNAPDYVKQLNSNTYFSYGVGDEDCFGHKVGKTVKFVDVNIDRREERQGRMEATTVAEVVDKDSGRIVASGFLNKMQPGLPKL
;
A
#
# COMPACT_ATOMS: atom_id res chain seq x y z
N MET A 1 68.27 24.37 10.66
CA MET A 1 67.77 25.73 10.94
C MET A 1 66.86 26.16 9.80
N SER A 2 65.70 26.71 10.18
CA SER A 2 64.66 27.48 9.47
C SER A 2 64.42 27.37 7.96
N ARG A 3 63.13 27.11 7.65
CA ARG A 3 62.41 27.54 6.44
C ARG A 3 62.37 29.06 6.31
N SER A 4 62.35 29.54 5.07
CA SER A 4 61.55 30.69 4.65
C SER A 4 61.06 30.50 3.21
N HIS A 5 59.85 30.98 2.98
CA HIS A 5 58.96 30.73 1.85
C HIS A 5 59.29 31.60 0.62
N ASN A 6 58.85 31.15 -0.56
CA ASN A 6 58.10 32.03 -1.46
C ASN A 6 57.17 31.24 -2.38
N THR A 7 55.90 31.64 -2.34
CA THR A 7 54.75 31.10 -3.07
C THR A 7 54.65 31.78 -4.44
N ALA A 8 54.46 31.01 -5.50
CA ALA A 8 53.95 31.51 -6.78
C ALA A 8 52.75 30.64 -7.20
N THR A 9 51.60 31.29 -7.23
CA THR A 9 50.29 30.73 -7.57
C THR A 9 50.20 30.55 -9.08
N SER A 10 50.06 29.32 -9.56
CA SER A 10 49.85 29.03 -10.98
C SER A 10 48.35 28.92 -11.27
N SER A 11 47.87 29.85 -12.09
CA SER A 11 46.52 29.92 -12.64
C SER A 11 46.24 28.70 -13.52
N MET A 12 45.24 27.89 -13.18
CA MET A 12 44.80 26.76 -14.00
C MET A 12 43.55 27.18 -14.79
N SER A 13 43.67 27.18 -16.11
CA SER A 13 42.61 27.50 -17.05
C SER A 13 41.45 26.50 -16.94
N ALA A 14 40.23 27.00 -16.79
CA ALA A 14 39.01 26.20 -16.74
C ALA A 14 38.70 25.62 -18.14
N LEU A 15 38.63 24.29 -18.23
CA LEU A 15 38.13 23.56 -19.40
C LEU A 15 36.60 23.63 -19.42
N THR A 16 36.05 24.35 -20.41
CA THR A 16 34.62 24.45 -20.67
C THR A 16 34.12 23.13 -21.28
N THR A 17 33.50 22.26 -20.47
CA THR A 17 32.78 21.08 -20.96
C THR A 17 31.34 21.49 -21.25
N THR A 18 30.95 21.47 -22.53
CA THR A 18 29.58 21.69 -22.99
C THR A 18 28.72 20.47 -22.68
N HIS A 19 28.03 20.47 -21.55
CA HIS A 19 26.95 19.50 -21.28
C HIS A 19 25.72 19.86 -22.13
N THR A 20 25.48 19.08 -23.17
CA THR A 20 24.19 19.03 -23.88
C THR A 20 23.12 18.53 -22.91
N HIS A 21 22.35 19.47 -22.37
CA HIS A 21 21.23 19.18 -21.48
C HIS A 21 20.10 18.55 -22.30
N ASN A 22 19.96 17.23 -22.23
CA ASN A 22 18.78 16.53 -22.71
C ASN A 22 17.54 17.13 -21.99
N PRO A 23 16.46 17.52 -22.68
CA PRO A 23 15.27 18.00 -22.00
C PRO A 23 14.70 16.86 -21.15
N ARG A 24 14.63 17.10 -19.84
CA ARG A 24 13.95 16.25 -18.88
C ARG A 24 12.53 16.00 -19.39
N PRO A 25 12.06 14.75 -19.54
CA PRO A 25 10.67 14.51 -19.89
C PRO A 25 9.82 15.21 -18.85
N SER A 26 8.95 16.11 -19.31
CA SER A 26 8.02 16.83 -18.45
C SER A 26 7.26 15.81 -17.61
N PRO A 27 7.10 16.02 -16.30
CA PRO A 27 6.23 15.15 -15.52
C PRO A 27 4.87 15.19 -16.20
N SER A 28 4.44 14.04 -16.73
CA SER A 28 3.10 13.88 -17.26
C SER A 28 2.15 14.49 -16.26
N HIS A 29 1.32 15.46 -16.67
CA HIS A 29 0.24 15.97 -15.86
C HIS A 29 -0.62 14.77 -15.45
N ARG A 30 -0.35 14.21 -14.27
CA ARG A 30 -1.32 13.38 -13.59
C ARG A 30 -2.51 14.31 -13.39
N PRO A 31 -3.72 13.97 -13.87
CA PRO A 31 -4.89 14.71 -13.47
C PRO A 31 -4.87 14.79 -11.95
N SER A 32 -5.28 15.93 -11.39
CA SER A 32 -5.44 16.13 -9.94
C SER A 32 -6.47 15.13 -9.43
N GLY A 33 -6.01 13.89 -9.23
CA GLY A 33 -6.81 12.78 -8.79
C GLY A 33 -7.29 13.13 -7.40
N LYS A 34 -8.60 13.07 -7.19
CA LYS A 34 -9.21 13.10 -5.87
C LYS A 34 -8.37 12.18 -4.97
N ALA A 35 -7.67 12.77 -4.00
CA ALA A 35 -6.75 12.04 -3.13
C ALA A 35 -7.45 10.93 -2.32
N TRP A 36 -8.79 10.99 -2.28
CA TRP A 36 -9.67 10.00 -1.70
C TRP A 36 -10.63 9.48 -2.77
N VAL A 37 -10.61 8.17 -2.97
CA VAL A 37 -11.60 7.46 -3.81
C VAL A 37 -12.56 6.76 -2.86
N ASP A 38 -13.86 6.84 -3.16
CA ASP A 38 -14.88 6.15 -2.38
C ASP A 38 -14.72 4.63 -2.56
N PRO A 39 -14.49 3.84 -1.49
CA PRO A 39 -14.34 2.40 -1.60
C PRO A 39 -15.54 1.70 -2.25
N ALA A 40 -16.76 2.23 -2.10
CA ALA A 40 -17.96 1.66 -2.73
C ALA A 40 -18.04 1.91 -4.24
N SER A 41 -17.21 2.83 -4.77
CA SER A 41 -17.09 3.10 -6.20
C SER A 41 -16.02 2.26 -6.91
N LEU A 42 -15.26 1.47 -6.14
CA LEU A 42 -14.23 0.59 -6.68
C LEU A 42 -14.86 -0.61 -7.39
N PRO A 43 -14.19 -1.16 -8.43
CA PRO A 43 -14.64 -2.40 -9.08
C PRO A 43 -14.72 -3.55 -8.07
N ASP A 44 -15.62 -4.50 -8.35
CA ASP A 44 -15.69 -5.72 -7.56
C ASP A 44 -14.50 -6.63 -7.84
N TYR A 45 -13.81 -7.05 -6.78
CA TYR A 45 -12.67 -7.95 -6.83
C TYR A 45 -12.90 -9.22 -6.02
N GLY A 46 -12.54 -10.35 -6.62
CA GLY A 46 -12.59 -11.67 -6.00
C GLY A 46 -14.00 -12.23 -5.84
N ASP A 47 -14.07 -13.49 -5.41
CA ASP A 47 -15.31 -14.15 -5.04
C ASP A 47 -15.47 -14.10 -3.52
N ILE A 48 -16.53 -13.45 -3.04
CA ILE A 48 -16.82 -13.32 -1.61
C ILE A 48 -17.69 -14.45 -1.06
N SER A 49 -18.24 -15.32 -1.92
CA SER A 49 -19.18 -16.37 -1.50
C SER A 49 -18.54 -17.39 -0.55
N THR A 50 -17.21 -17.54 -0.61
CA THR A 50 -16.44 -18.41 0.27
C THR A 50 -15.98 -17.75 1.57
N ILE A 51 -16.19 -16.43 1.72
CA ILE A 51 -15.74 -15.68 2.90
C ILE A 51 -16.74 -15.90 4.04
N ARG A 52 -16.25 -16.51 5.11
CA ARG A 52 -17.03 -16.77 6.33
C ARG A 52 -17.13 -15.52 7.22
N GLY A 53 -17.74 -15.70 8.38
CA GLY A 53 -17.87 -14.66 9.40
C GLY A 53 -19.18 -13.89 9.32
N ASN A 54 -19.44 -13.13 10.37
CA ASN A 54 -20.72 -12.45 10.63
C ASN A 54 -20.87 -11.11 9.88
N ALA A 55 -19.84 -10.63 9.19
CA ALA A 55 -19.93 -9.38 8.44
C ALA A 55 -20.90 -9.51 7.26
N PRO A 56 -21.69 -8.47 6.95
CA PRO A 56 -22.52 -8.45 5.75
C PRO A 56 -21.69 -8.60 4.47
N ASP A 57 -22.27 -9.21 3.44
CA ASP A 57 -21.59 -9.46 2.17
C ASP A 57 -21.07 -8.19 1.50
N TYR A 58 -21.81 -7.09 1.58
CA TYR A 58 -21.33 -5.80 1.05
C TYR A 58 -20.04 -5.34 1.75
N VAL A 59 -19.84 -5.64 3.04
CA VAL A 59 -18.60 -5.30 3.77
C VAL A 59 -17.47 -6.21 3.34
N LYS A 60 -17.75 -7.50 3.12
CA LYS A 60 -16.77 -8.45 2.58
C LYS A 60 -16.29 -8.01 1.20
N GLN A 61 -17.22 -7.61 0.32
CA GLN A 61 -16.90 -7.07 -1.01
C GLN A 61 -16.07 -5.80 -0.90
N LEU A 62 -16.48 -4.85 -0.04
CA LEU A 62 -15.75 -3.60 0.15
C LEU A 62 -14.30 -3.83 0.61
N ASN A 63 -14.09 -4.80 1.49
CA ASN A 63 -12.77 -5.18 1.98
C ASN A 63 -11.89 -5.68 0.83
N SER A 64 -12.41 -6.62 0.03
CA SER A 64 -11.72 -7.13 -1.16
C SER A 64 -11.40 -6.01 -2.16
N ASN A 65 -12.38 -5.15 -2.47
CA ASN A 65 -12.21 -4.08 -3.44
C ASN A 65 -11.12 -3.10 -3.02
N THR A 66 -11.13 -2.71 -1.74
CA THR A 66 -10.15 -1.80 -1.12
C THR A 66 -8.76 -2.42 -1.13
N TYR A 67 -8.65 -3.70 -0.75
CA TYR A 67 -7.37 -4.41 -0.73
C TYR A 67 -6.75 -4.50 -2.13
N PHE A 68 -7.53 -4.91 -3.14
CA PHE A 68 -7.02 -5.00 -4.51
C PHE A 68 -6.65 -3.64 -5.09
N SER A 69 -7.46 -2.62 -4.83
CA SER A 69 -7.25 -1.30 -5.44
C SER A 69 -6.09 -0.53 -4.81
N TYR A 70 -5.81 -0.71 -3.52
CA TYR A 70 -4.78 0.07 -2.81
C TYR A 70 -3.61 -0.76 -2.26
N GLY A 71 -3.83 -2.05 -1.98
CA GLY A 71 -2.85 -2.89 -1.29
C GLY A 71 -1.99 -3.77 -2.19
N VAL A 72 -2.48 -4.09 -3.40
CA VAL A 72 -1.82 -5.03 -4.32
C VAL A 72 -0.78 -4.32 -5.21
N GLY A 73 -1.07 -3.09 -5.64
CA GLY A 73 -0.17 -2.30 -6.51
C GLY A 73 -0.15 -2.75 -7.98
N ASP A 74 0.76 -2.14 -8.75
CA ASP A 74 0.88 -2.32 -10.21
C ASP A 74 1.32 -3.75 -10.60
N GLU A 75 0.88 -4.24 -11.75
CA GLU A 75 1.03 -5.64 -12.19
C GLU A 75 2.47 -6.18 -12.19
N ASP A 76 3.45 -5.31 -12.43
CA ASP A 76 4.86 -5.62 -12.54
C ASP A 76 5.59 -5.67 -11.19
N CYS A 77 4.93 -5.27 -10.10
CA CYS A 77 5.56 -5.24 -8.79
C CYS A 77 5.42 -6.57 -8.02
N PHE A 78 6.33 -6.79 -7.04
CA PHE A 78 6.27 -7.95 -6.14
C PHE A 78 4.94 -8.01 -5.37
N GLY A 79 4.46 -6.85 -4.90
CA GLY A 79 3.19 -6.73 -4.19
C GLY A 79 2.03 -7.29 -4.99
N HIS A 80 2.03 -7.10 -6.31
CA HIS A 80 0.95 -7.60 -7.14
C HIS A 80 1.00 -9.11 -7.33
N LYS A 81 2.20 -9.67 -7.50
CA LYS A 81 2.39 -11.12 -7.67
C LYS A 81 1.92 -11.91 -6.46
N VAL A 82 2.20 -11.41 -5.25
CA VAL A 82 1.75 -12.03 -3.98
C VAL A 82 0.31 -11.63 -3.65
N GLY A 83 -0.03 -10.36 -3.82
CA GLY A 83 -1.33 -9.84 -3.41
C GLY A 83 -2.51 -10.49 -4.13
N LYS A 84 -2.34 -10.84 -5.42
CA LYS A 84 -3.39 -11.57 -6.15
C LYS A 84 -3.61 -13.02 -5.70
N THR A 85 -2.71 -13.59 -4.89
CA THR A 85 -2.89 -14.94 -4.32
C THR A 85 -3.44 -14.91 -2.90
N VAL A 86 -3.59 -13.72 -2.32
CA VAL A 86 -4.26 -13.54 -1.03
C VAL A 86 -5.75 -13.80 -1.19
N LYS A 87 -6.31 -14.57 -0.27
CA LYS A 87 -7.75 -14.79 -0.12
C LYS A 87 -8.18 -14.38 1.27
N PHE A 88 -9.22 -13.56 1.35
CA PHE A 88 -9.93 -13.40 2.61
C PHE A 88 -10.78 -14.64 2.85
N VAL A 89 -10.74 -15.17 4.07
CA VAL A 89 -11.43 -16.42 4.43
C VAL A 89 -12.43 -16.22 5.56
N ASP A 90 -12.29 -15.14 6.31
CA ASP A 90 -13.17 -14.79 7.42
C ASP A 90 -13.20 -13.28 7.63
N VAL A 91 -14.40 -12.70 7.82
CA VAL A 91 -14.58 -11.29 8.21
C VAL A 91 -15.65 -11.21 9.29
N ASN A 92 -15.25 -10.75 10.48
CA ASN A 92 -16.15 -10.55 11.62
C ASN A 92 -16.18 -9.09 12.04
N ILE A 93 -17.34 -8.66 12.53
CA ILE A 93 -17.58 -7.34 13.12
C ILE A 93 -18.20 -7.59 14.49
N ASP A 94 -17.42 -7.32 15.53
CA ASP A 94 -17.83 -7.55 16.90
C ASP A 94 -17.83 -6.25 17.69
N ARG A 95 -18.72 -6.18 18.68
CA ARG A 95 -18.66 -5.15 19.71
C ARG A 95 -17.77 -5.63 20.85
N ARG A 96 -16.72 -4.87 21.18
CA ARG A 96 -15.82 -5.18 22.30
C ARG A 96 -16.24 -4.42 23.55
N GLU A 97 -16.94 -5.10 24.47
CA GLU A 97 -17.44 -4.52 25.71
C GLU A 97 -16.32 -3.94 26.58
N GLU A 98 -15.22 -4.68 26.73
CA GLU A 98 -14.02 -4.26 27.48
C GLU A 98 -13.42 -2.93 26.99
N ARG A 99 -13.66 -2.57 25.72
CA ARG A 99 -13.18 -1.34 25.08
C ARG A 99 -14.29 -0.30 24.96
N GLN A 100 -15.11 -0.16 26.00
CA GLN A 100 -16.24 0.78 26.04
C GLN A 100 -17.28 0.49 24.94
N GLY A 101 -17.45 -0.78 24.57
CA GLY A 101 -18.38 -1.18 23.54
C GLY A 101 -18.03 -0.68 22.13
N ARG A 102 -16.74 -0.46 21.84
CA ARG A 102 -16.27 -0.09 20.49
C ARG A 102 -16.44 -1.25 19.52
N MET A 103 -16.70 -0.93 18.26
CA MET A 103 -16.73 -1.92 17.19
C MET A 103 -15.31 -2.26 16.73
N GLU A 104 -15.06 -3.55 16.49
CA GLU A 104 -13.84 -4.08 15.92
C GLU A 104 -14.20 -4.94 14.71
N ALA A 105 -13.54 -4.69 13.58
CA ALA A 105 -13.60 -5.56 12.43
C ALA A 105 -12.32 -6.41 12.38
N THR A 106 -12.46 -7.73 12.32
CA THR A 106 -11.36 -8.68 12.16
C THR A 106 -11.48 -9.34 10.79
N THR A 107 -10.40 -9.34 10.02
CA THR A 107 -10.31 -10.02 8.72
C THR A 107 -9.18 -11.02 8.74
N VAL A 108 -9.43 -12.27 8.34
CA VAL A 108 -8.39 -13.29 8.16
C VAL A 108 -8.09 -13.45 6.69
N ALA A 109 -6.81 -13.42 6.36
CA ALA A 109 -6.28 -13.51 5.00
C ALA A 109 -5.26 -14.65 4.92
N GLU A 110 -5.35 -15.45 3.87
CA GLU A 110 -4.46 -16.58 3.60
C GLU A 110 -3.78 -16.44 2.25
N VAL A 111 -2.52 -16.85 2.18
CA VAL A 111 -1.77 -17.01 0.93
C VAL A 111 -1.67 -18.50 0.65
N VAL A 112 -2.14 -18.89 -0.53
CA VAL A 112 -2.12 -20.29 -0.97
C VAL A 112 -1.05 -20.47 -2.04
N ASP A 113 -0.22 -21.49 -1.89
CA ASP A 113 0.68 -21.94 -2.94
C ASP A 113 -0.13 -22.53 -4.10
N LYS A 114 0.17 -22.08 -5.33
CA LYS A 114 -0.61 -22.45 -6.51
C LYS A 114 -0.44 -23.90 -6.90
N ASP A 115 0.75 -24.45 -6.69
CA ASP A 115 1.09 -25.80 -7.15
C ASP A 115 0.56 -26.86 -6.19
N SER A 116 0.73 -26.64 -4.88
CA SER A 116 0.30 -27.61 -3.86
C SER A 116 -1.10 -27.37 -3.31
N GLY A 117 -1.68 -26.18 -3.52
CA GLY A 117 -2.93 -25.75 -2.89
C GLY A 117 -2.82 -25.55 -1.38
N ARG A 118 -1.62 -25.61 -0.80
CA ARG A 118 -1.38 -25.47 0.64
C ARG A 118 -1.33 -24.01 1.05
N ILE A 119 -1.82 -23.70 2.25
CA ILE A 119 -1.63 -22.40 2.88
C ILE A 119 -0.15 -22.26 3.25
N VAL A 120 0.50 -21.21 2.73
CA VAL A 120 1.91 -20.90 3.01
C VAL A 120 2.08 -19.71 3.95
N ALA A 121 1.05 -18.87 4.08
CA ALA A 121 0.99 -17.83 5.09
C ALA A 121 -0.48 -17.54 5.47
N SER A 122 -0.70 -17.15 6.72
CA SER A 122 -1.98 -16.65 7.20
C SER A 122 -1.72 -15.45 8.09
N GLY A 123 -2.63 -14.48 8.05
CA GLY A 123 -2.57 -13.27 8.86
C GLY A 123 -3.97 -12.77 9.16
N PHE A 124 -4.09 -11.96 10.21
CA PHE A 124 -5.33 -11.29 10.52
C PHE A 124 -5.11 -9.79 10.70
N LEU A 125 -6.09 -9.02 10.26
CA LEU A 125 -6.13 -7.57 10.39
C LEU A 125 -7.27 -7.20 11.33
N ASN A 126 -6.95 -6.48 12.40
CA ASN A 126 -7.93 -5.93 13.32
C ASN A 126 -8.03 -4.42 13.14
N LYS A 127 -9.24 -3.95 12.79
CA LYS A 127 -9.56 -2.53 12.66
C LYS A 127 -10.55 -2.11 13.74
N MET A 128 -10.06 -1.35 14.70
CA MET A 128 -10.90 -0.68 15.70
C MET A 128 -11.58 0.53 15.08
N GLN A 129 -12.88 0.67 15.26
CA GLN A 129 -13.57 1.91 14.95
C GLN A 129 -13.35 2.91 16.08
N PRO A 130 -13.09 4.20 15.77
CA PRO A 130 -13.10 5.25 16.77
C PRO A 130 -14.49 5.29 17.43
N GLY A 131 -14.52 5.53 18.74
CA GLY A 131 -15.79 5.76 19.42
C GLY A 131 -16.46 7.03 18.88
N LEU A 132 -17.79 7.06 18.87
CA LEU A 132 -18.52 8.29 18.61
C LEU A 132 -18.07 9.38 19.60
N PRO A 133 -17.88 10.63 19.16
CA PRO A 133 -17.66 11.74 20.07
C PRO A 133 -18.82 11.80 21.07
N LYS A 134 -18.51 11.98 22.35
CA LYS A 134 -19.55 12.30 23.34
C LYS A 134 -20.08 13.70 22.99
N LEU A 135 -21.38 13.80 22.76
CA LEU A 135 -22.09 15.08 22.62
C LEU A 135 -22.05 15.87 23.92
#